data_AF-A0A1Q4X3Q2-F1
#
_entry.id   AF-A0A1Q4X3Q2-F1
#
_cell.length_a   1.000
_cell.length_b   1.000
_cell.length_c   1.000
_cell.angle_alpha   90.00
_cell.angle_beta   90.00
_cell.angle_gamma   90.00
#
_symmetry.space_group_name_H-M   'P 1'
#
loop_
_entity.id
_entity.type
_entity.pdbx_description
1 polymer ?
#
loop_
_entity_poly.entity_id
_entity_poly.type
_entity_poly.pdbx_seq_one_letter_code
_entity_poly.pdbx_strand_id
1 'polypeptide(L)'
;MTRKLRVRQAQTIVPFGVGAIVETQGEAFVAADISHWPVSSCPWVDSPRLAAGLGVTGFKALPSAKNDFFDSPDGVGAPCVRFPAWLFCGACRRMRRWGVADEQPGTAPLCPACPTPQALGPMRFVQICESGHMDDVDWWWWAHSRATTDCQRSTQRLSFLVDHSSIGLEALSVMCRACDSSRDLLQLLDRGRTRCTGHHPWQGRHEAAHCTEHARVVQRNAGNVYYAMTLSALDIPAPTAEAGAVDPQIASRIRSDDLWPGLCRADDPHRAAMLTTMICEGQPGVSPEDVAALLRQENGGTETERTHPRKDRPSTAADMSWEEWAALNTSTAVNDKHFTVRPVRFGPEGPPTESERLLRGRIERVVVADRLREVRALRGFCRVQPSPRRMVGVDTTGRRSWLPAVEVFGEGVFLAFSEDALSRWEEQPSVRERVRGLESDLNAAFQMDRLSGMVGDALLPRLPLLHTFAHLLIRQLSFESGYGTASLRERVYARPGEGGHQAGVLIYTAAGDADGTLGGLAHQGASARLTEILLRLLEAGAWCSADPLCAEHGARGFANLNRAACHACALLPETSCEAGNALLDRVLLVGAPGITGFFQPVIDAARRQAAGIARGEDPV
;
A
#
# COMPACT_ATOMS: atom_id res chain seq x y z
N MET A 1 29.40 19.93 6.98
CA MET A 1 29.26 18.50 7.28
C MET A 1 28.39 17.89 6.21
N THR A 2 28.94 16.97 5.43
CA THR A 2 28.24 16.23 4.37
C THR A 2 27.07 15.47 5.01
N ARG A 3 25.84 15.74 4.55
CA ARG A 3 24.64 15.09 5.07
C ARG A 3 24.42 13.75 4.36
N LYS A 4 24.16 12.69 5.14
CA LYS A 4 23.67 11.41 4.60
C LYS A 4 22.16 11.37 4.71
N LEU A 5 21.48 11.13 3.59
CA LEU A 5 20.03 10.92 3.53
C LEU A 5 19.77 9.42 3.39
N ARG A 6 19.00 8.84 4.31
CA ARG A 6 18.65 7.42 4.32
C ARG A 6 17.15 7.22 4.40
N VAL A 7 16.68 6.20 3.71
CA VAL A 7 15.31 5.67 3.81
C VAL A 7 15.40 4.15 3.96
N ARG A 8 14.42 3.54 4.62
CA ARG A 8 14.32 2.07 4.66
C ARG A 8 13.97 1.56 3.27
N GLN A 9 14.50 0.40 2.88
CA GLN A 9 14.24 -0.17 1.55
C GLN A 9 12.74 -0.34 1.28
N ALA A 10 11.95 -0.82 2.25
CA ALA A 10 10.49 -0.92 2.13
C ALA A 10 9.81 0.41 1.81
N GLN A 11 10.38 1.54 2.27
CA GLN A 11 9.84 2.87 2.02
C GLN A 11 10.00 3.29 0.55
N THR A 12 10.91 2.69 -0.23
CA THR A 12 11.06 2.98 -1.66
C THR A 12 9.94 2.37 -2.52
N ILE A 13 9.02 1.63 -1.91
CA ILE A 13 7.77 1.16 -2.51
C ILE A 13 6.61 1.97 -1.95
N VAL A 14 6.46 2.01 -0.62
CA VAL A 14 5.47 2.84 0.08
C VAL A 14 6.06 3.31 1.42
N PRO A 15 6.01 4.61 1.78
CA PRO A 15 5.27 5.69 1.10
C PRO A 15 6.08 6.47 0.05
N PHE A 16 7.38 6.22 -0.07
CA PHE A 16 8.31 7.00 -0.90
C PHE A 16 8.64 6.27 -2.22
N GLY A 17 7.62 5.67 -2.85
CA GLY A 17 7.73 5.04 -4.16
C GLY A 17 7.97 6.03 -5.30
N VAL A 18 8.15 5.51 -6.52
CA VAL A 18 8.27 6.32 -7.75
C VAL A 18 7.20 7.41 -7.79
N GLY A 19 7.61 8.66 -7.98
CA GLY A 19 6.73 9.83 -8.04
C GLY A 19 6.29 10.42 -6.69
N ALA A 20 6.60 9.77 -5.56
CA ALA A 20 6.32 10.31 -4.24
C ALA A 20 7.26 11.47 -3.87
N ILE A 21 6.77 12.40 -3.05
CA ILE A 21 7.62 13.41 -2.43
C ILE A 21 8.25 12.82 -1.17
N VAL A 22 9.57 12.97 -1.03
CA VAL A 22 10.37 12.53 0.11
C VAL A 22 10.90 13.77 0.81
N GLU A 23 10.49 13.96 2.07
CA GLU A 23 10.96 15.06 2.91
C GLU A 23 11.96 14.56 3.93
N THR A 24 13.11 15.22 4.04
CA THR A 24 14.13 14.85 5.02
C THR A 24 15.02 16.05 5.34
N GLN A 25 15.32 16.26 6.63
CA GLN A 25 16.20 17.33 7.12
C GLN A 25 15.88 18.75 6.59
N GLY A 26 14.59 19.06 6.38
CA GLY A 26 14.11 20.35 5.87
C GLY A 26 14.19 20.51 4.35
N GLU A 27 14.61 19.46 3.64
CA GLU A 27 14.69 19.39 2.18
C GLU A 27 13.57 18.51 1.63
N ALA A 28 13.30 18.62 0.34
CA ALA A 28 12.31 17.80 -0.34
C ALA A 28 12.77 17.38 -1.73
N PHE A 29 12.44 16.14 -2.05
CA PHE A 29 12.81 15.47 -3.28
C PHE A 29 11.60 14.71 -3.82
N VAL A 30 11.67 14.31 -5.08
CA VAL A 30 10.74 13.35 -5.68
C VAL A 30 11.53 12.14 -6.13
N ALA A 31 11.04 10.94 -5.80
CA ALA A 31 11.62 9.70 -6.28
C ALA A 31 11.40 9.59 -7.80
N ALA A 32 12.51 9.46 -8.54
CA ALA A 32 12.48 9.29 -9.98
C ALA A 32 11.94 7.91 -10.35
N ASP A 33 11.48 7.79 -11.59
CA ASP A 33 10.98 6.53 -12.13
C ASP A 33 12.07 5.46 -12.27
N ILE A 34 11.65 4.22 -12.56
CA ILE A 34 12.60 3.11 -12.69
C ILE A 34 13.52 3.25 -13.91
N SER A 35 13.32 4.28 -14.73
CA SER A 35 14.23 4.58 -15.83
C SER A 35 15.60 5.09 -15.40
N HIS A 36 15.63 5.68 -14.21
CA HIS A 36 16.83 6.22 -13.57
C HIS A 36 17.46 5.22 -12.59
N TRP A 37 16.87 4.02 -12.43
CA TRP A 37 17.39 3.04 -11.49
C TRP A 37 18.72 2.46 -11.97
N PRO A 38 19.67 2.21 -11.04
CA PRO A 38 20.95 1.58 -11.32
C PRO A 38 20.79 0.06 -11.48
N VAL A 39 20.15 -0.35 -12.58
CA VAL A 39 19.61 -1.71 -12.79
C VAL A 39 20.63 -2.83 -12.57
N SER A 40 21.91 -2.61 -12.90
CA SER A 40 23.00 -3.58 -12.72
C SER A 40 23.32 -3.89 -11.26
N SER A 41 23.02 -2.96 -10.35
CA SER A 41 23.24 -3.11 -8.90
C SER A 41 21.97 -3.50 -8.14
N CYS A 42 20.82 -3.54 -8.81
CA CYS A 42 19.54 -3.89 -8.19
C CYS A 42 19.33 -5.41 -8.18
N PRO A 43 19.28 -6.06 -7.01
CA PRO A 43 19.00 -7.50 -6.91
C PRO A 43 17.59 -7.85 -7.40
N TRP A 44 17.46 -9.05 -7.94
CA TRP A 44 16.15 -9.62 -8.28
C TRP A 44 15.41 -10.07 -7.02
N VAL A 45 14.09 -9.90 -7.02
CA VAL A 45 13.18 -10.41 -6.00
C VAL A 45 12.27 -11.43 -6.66
N ASP A 46 12.39 -12.68 -6.24
CA ASP A 46 11.61 -13.77 -6.82
C ASP A 46 10.18 -13.81 -6.26
N SER A 47 9.20 -13.86 -7.14
CA SER A 47 7.78 -14.09 -6.83
C SER A 47 7.03 -14.48 -8.11
N PRO A 48 7.13 -15.76 -8.55
CA PRO A 48 6.57 -16.20 -9.82
C PRO A 48 5.07 -15.96 -9.93
N ARG A 49 4.34 -16.20 -8.83
CA ARG A 49 2.90 -15.97 -8.74
C ARG A 49 2.52 -14.51 -8.97
N LEU A 50 3.20 -13.58 -8.29
CA LEU A 50 2.94 -12.16 -8.45
C LEU A 50 3.34 -11.67 -9.85
N ALA A 51 4.45 -12.19 -10.39
CA ALA A 51 4.92 -11.88 -11.73
C ALA A 51 3.90 -12.31 -12.81
N ALA A 52 3.38 -13.53 -12.70
CA ALA A 52 2.33 -14.05 -13.57
C ALA A 52 1.04 -13.22 -13.47
N GLY A 53 0.60 -12.90 -12.23
CA GLY A 53 -0.59 -12.07 -11.99
C GLY A 53 -0.47 -10.62 -12.48
N LEU A 54 0.76 -10.12 -12.66
CA LEU A 54 1.04 -8.78 -13.19
C LEU A 54 1.45 -8.77 -14.67
N GLY A 55 1.72 -9.93 -15.27
CA GLY A 55 2.23 -10.04 -16.64
C GLY A 55 3.62 -9.42 -16.82
N VAL A 56 4.50 -9.57 -15.82
CA VAL A 56 5.85 -8.99 -15.83
C VAL A 56 6.92 -10.09 -15.73
N THR A 57 8.12 -9.79 -16.23
CA THR A 57 9.27 -10.72 -16.23
C THR A 57 9.86 -10.94 -14.84
N GLY A 58 9.53 -10.09 -13.86
CA GLY A 58 9.97 -10.24 -12.48
C GLY A 58 10.11 -8.89 -11.77
N PHE A 59 10.83 -8.90 -10.65
CA PHE A 59 10.94 -7.75 -9.77
C PHE A 59 12.38 -7.43 -9.38
N LYS A 60 12.67 -6.15 -9.16
CA LYS A 60 13.96 -5.69 -8.64
C LYS A 60 13.77 -4.82 -7.41
N ALA A 61 14.64 -5.00 -6.42
CA ALA A 61 14.76 -4.10 -5.27
C ALA A 61 15.93 -3.14 -5.46
N LEU A 62 15.87 -1.95 -4.87
CA LEU A 62 17.07 -1.13 -4.70
C LEU A 62 18.02 -1.82 -3.72
N PRO A 63 19.35 -1.70 -3.89
CA PRO A 63 20.29 -2.32 -2.95
C PRO A 63 20.09 -1.75 -1.53
N SER A 64 20.16 -2.62 -0.52
CA SER A 64 20.12 -2.20 0.87
C SER A 64 21.44 -1.53 1.27
N ALA A 65 21.34 -0.46 2.06
CA ALA A 65 22.49 0.09 2.76
C ALA A 65 23.00 -0.95 3.75
N LYS A 66 24.31 -1.18 3.81
CA LYS A 66 24.90 -2.19 4.69
C LYS A 66 25.05 -1.64 6.10
N ASN A 67 25.85 -0.59 6.26
CA ASN A 67 26.01 0.17 7.50
C ASN A 67 26.88 1.42 7.25
N ASP A 68 26.95 2.32 8.25
CA ASP A 68 27.73 3.56 8.17
C ASP A 68 29.20 3.41 7.80
N PHE A 69 29.79 2.25 8.09
CA PHE A 69 31.18 1.94 7.83
C PHE A 69 31.43 1.53 6.37
N PHE A 70 30.52 0.78 5.76
CA PHE A 70 30.64 0.29 4.38
C PHE A 70 29.88 1.13 3.34
N ASP A 71 28.97 2.02 3.78
CA ASP A 71 28.19 2.86 2.89
C ASP A 71 28.95 4.12 2.47
N SER A 72 29.17 4.28 1.17
CA SER A 72 29.58 5.56 0.58
C SER A 72 28.41 6.55 0.58
N PRO A 73 28.62 7.84 0.90
CA PRO A 73 27.62 8.90 0.68
C PRO A 73 27.13 8.97 -0.78
N ASP A 74 27.96 8.56 -1.73
CA ASP A 74 27.67 8.49 -3.17
C ASP A 74 27.31 7.05 -3.61
N GLY A 75 26.92 6.20 -2.65
CA GLY A 75 26.51 4.83 -2.91
C GLY A 75 25.25 4.75 -3.78
N VAL A 76 25.09 3.62 -4.44
CA VAL A 76 23.93 3.32 -5.28
C VAL A 76 22.65 3.36 -4.41
N GLY A 77 21.71 4.24 -4.74
CA GLY A 77 20.48 4.44 -3.96
C GLY A 77 19.27 4.77 -4.83
N ALA A 78 18.15 5.09 -4.17
CA ALA A 78 16.94 5.53 -4.86
C ALA A 78 17.22 6.85 -5.62
N PRO A 79 17.07 6.89 -6.95
CA PRO A 79 17.27 8.12 -7.68
C PRO A 79 16.19 9.12 -7.30
N CYS A 80 16.60 10.30 -6.83
CA CYS A 80 15.72 11.35 -6.35
C CYS A 80 16.13 12.69 -6.97
N VAL A 81 15.16 13.53 -7.29
CA VAL A 81 15.38 14.88 -7.82
C VAL A 81 14.83 15.91 -6.85
N ARG A 82 15.52 17.05 -6.67
CA ARG A 82 15.03 18.11 -5.78
C ARG A 82 13.71 18.66 -6.30
N PHE A 83 12.71 18.66 -5.43
CA PHE A 83 11.39 19.14 -5.77
C PHE A 83 10.61 19.57 -4.50
N PRO A 84 9.93 20.73 -4.51
CA PRO A 84 9.80 21.68 -5.61
C PRO A 84 11.14 22.36 -5.97
N ALA A 85 11.33 22.72 -7.24
CA ALA A 85 12.55 23.40 -7.68
C ALA A 85 12.60 24.83 -7.15
N TRP A 86 11.44 25.46 -6.89
CA TRP A 86 11.41 26.76 -6.22
C TRP A 86 11.67 26.61 -4.72
N LEU A 87 12.72 27.28 -4.26
CA LEU A 87 13.09 27.40 -2.86
C LEU A 87 12.99 28.87 -2.42
N PHE A 88 12.89 29.11 -1.12
CA PHE A 88 12.89 30.45 -0.53
C PHE A 88 13.78 30.53 0.71
N CYS A 89 14.33 31.71 0.97
CA CYS A 89 15.10 31.98 2.18
C CYS A 89 14.18 32.43 3.33
N GLY A 90 14.25 31.77 4.48
CA GLY A 90 13.51 32.19 5.68
C GLY A 90 13.89 33.58 6.20
N ALA A 91 15.15 34.00 6.01
CA ALA A 91 15.65 35.29 6.48
C ALA A 91 15.35 36.44 5.51
N CYS A 92 15.87 36.38 4.28
CA CYS A 92 15.74 37.51 3.33
C CYS A 92 14.51 37.41 2.40
N ARG A 93 13.70 36.36 2.55
CA ARG A 93 12.47 36.07 1.79
C ARG A 93 12.64 35.90 0.27
N ARG A 94 13.86 35.95 -0.26
CA ARG A 94 14.14 35.74 -1.70
C ARG A 94 13.76 34.32 -2.11
N MET A 95 13.13 34.21 -3.27
CA MET A 95 12.88 32.95 -3.95
C MET A 95 13.93 32.71 -5.02
N ARG A 96 14.34 31.45 -5.20
CA ARG A 96 15.24 31.02 -6.27
C ARG A 96 14.75 29.69 -6.80
N ARG A 97 14.70 29.56 -8.12
CA ARG A 97 14.55 28.25 -8.76
C ARG A 97 15.90 27.55 -8.77
N TRP A 98 15.98 26.40 -8.11
CA TRP A 98 17.16 25.56 -8.01
C TRP A 98 17.16 24.55 -9.17
N GLY A 99 18.25 24.48 -9.92
CA GLY A 99 18.43 23.52 -11.01
C GLY A 99 19.41 22.41 -10.66
N VAL A 100 19.51 21.40 -11.54
CA VAL A 100 20.46 20.28 -11.40
C VAL A 100 21.90 20.78 -11.31
N ALA A 101 22.26 21.82 -12.06
CA ALA A 101 23.60 22.42 -12.03
C ALA A 101 23.93 23.15 -10.72
N ASP A 102 22.92 23.46 -9.89
CA ASP A 102 23.11 24.06 -8.57
C ASP A 102 23.29 22.99 -7.47
N GLU A 103 23.03 21.70 -7.74
CA GLU A 103 23.15 20.63 -6.76
C GLU A 103 24.61 20.28 -6.44
N GLN A 104 24.88 20.05 -5.16
CA GLN A 104 26.18 19.57 -4.68
C GLN A 104 25.97 18.40 -3.71
N PRO A 105 26.67 17.26 -3.90
CA PRO A 105 26.52 16.10 -3.03
C PRO A 105 26.66 16.44 -1.53
N GLY A 106 25.70 15.97 -0.74
CA GLY A 106 25.67 16.12 0.71
C GLY A 106 25.57 17.55 1.25
N THR A 107 25.31 18.54 0.39
CA THR A 107 25.23 19.96 0.78
C THR A 107 23.82 20.49 0.55
N ALA A 108 23.24 21.09 1.60
CA ALA A 108 21.93 21.71 1.51
C ALA A 108 22.00 23.01 0.66
N PRO A 109 20.92 23.39 -0.04
CA PRO A 109 20.89 24.59 -0.86
C PRO A 109 21.02 25.85 0.03
N LEU A 110 22.03 26.67 -0.23
CA LEU A 110 22.30 27.88 0.56
C LEU A 110 21.84 29.15 -0.18
N CYS A 111 21.35 30.12 0.58
CA CYS A 111 20.95 31.42 0.04
C CYS A 111 22.19 32.25 -0.33
N PRO A 112 22.38 32.61 -1.61
CA PRO A 112 23.55 33.39 -2.05
C PRO A 112 23.45 34.88 -1.67
N ALA A 113 22.29 35.34 -1.21
CA ALA A 113 22.02 36.75 -0.95
C ALA A 113 22.18 37.15 0.52
N CYS A 114 22.30 36.17 1.43
CA CYS A 114 22.48 36.47 2.85
C CYS A 114 23.98 36.48 3.18
N PRO A 115 24.45 37.45 3.99
CA PRO A 115 25.86 37.49 4.42
C PRO A 115 26.24 36.26 5.25
N THR A 116 25.32 35.79 6.09
CA THR A 116 25.43 34.50 6.77
C THR A 116 24.68 33.45 5.96
N PRO A 117 25.30 32.30 5.60
CA PRO A 117 24.64 31.26 4.83
C PRO A 117 23.37 30.76 5.53
N GLN A 118 22.23 30.92 4.85
CA GLN A 118 20.93 30.42 5.30
C GLN A 118 20.51 29.28 4.38
N ALA A 119 20.09 28.16 4.95
CA ALA A 119 19.49 27.08 4.16
C ALA A 119 18.20 27.57 3.50
N LEU A 120 18.02 27.24 2.23
CA LEU A 120 16.81 27.51 1.49
C LEU A 120 15.76 26.43 1.78
N GLY A 121 14.55 26.86 2.10
CA GLY A 121 13.41 25.97 2.30
C GLY A 121 12.63 25.75 1.00
N PRO A 122 12.12 24.54 0.73
CA PRO A 122 11.25 24.28 -0.42
C PRO A 122 9.93 25.05 -0.34
N MET A 123 9.43 25.53 -1.48
CA MET A 123 8.08 26.09 -1.56
C MET A 123 7.03 25.05 -1.17
N ARG A 124 5.94 25.50 -0.52
CA ARG A 124 4.95 24.61 0.10
C ARG A 124 3.84 24.14 -0.86
N PHE A 125 3.75 24.71 -2.04
CA PHE A 125 2.68 24.47 -3.00
C PHE A 125 3.21 23.94 -4.32
N VAL A 126 2.49 22.98 -4.89
CA VAL A 126 2.82 22.30 -6.15
C VAL A 126 1.56 22.19 -6.99
N GLN A 127 1.71 22.05 -8.31
CA GLN A 127 0.60 21.72 -9.19
C GLN A 127 0.56 20.22 -9.48
N ILE A 128 -0.64 19.64 -9.47
CA ILE A 128 -0.90 18.24 -9.84
C ILE A 128 -2.11 18.16 -10.79
N CYS A 129 -2.20 17.12 -11.62
CA CYS A 129 -3.39 16.87 -12.45
C CYS A 129 -3.90 15.42 -12.32
N GLU A 130 -5.10 15.16 -12.84
CA GLU A 130 -5.73 13.84 -12.82
C GLU A 130 -5.01 12.80 -13.69
N SER A 131 -4.17 13.22 -14.65
CA SER A 131 -3.28 12.32 -15.40
C SER A 131 -1.98 11.99 -14.64
N GLY A 132 -1.80 12.47 -13.40
CA GLY A 132 -0.67 12.12 -12.53
C GLY A 132 0.59 12.99 -12.67
N HIS A 133 0.59 14.00 -13.54
CA HIS A 133 1.68 14.96 -13.66
C HIS A 133 1.83 15.82 -12.40
N MET A 134 3.05 16.33 -12.17
CA MET A 134 3.37 17.20 -11.05
C MET A 134 4.51 18.16 -11.42
N ASP A 135 4.33 19.45 -11.18
CA ASP A 135 5.33 20.48 -11.47
C ASP A 135 5.26 21.58 -10.40
N ASP A 136 6.22 22.49 -10.42
CA ASP A 136 6.19 23.70 -9.61
C ASP A 136 5.05 24.61 -10.07
N VAL A 137 4.43 25.35 -9.14
CA VAL A 137 3.54 26.46 -9.50
C VAL A 137 4.33 27.49 -10.32
N ASP A 138 3.73 28.04 -11.39
CA ASP A 138 4.31 29.18 -12.08
C ASP A 138 4.21 30.45 -11.22
N TRP A 139 5.13 30.57 -10.26
CA TRP A 139 5.19 31.70 -9.33
C TRP A 139 5.42 33.03 -10.03
N TRP A 140 6.08 33.03 -11.19
CA TRP A 140 6.25 34.25 -11.98
C TRP A 140 4.91 34.71 -12.52
N TRP A 141 4.19 33.82 -13.21
CA TRP A 141 2.85 34.13 -13.71
C TRP A 141 1.92 34.50 -12.56
N TRP A 142 1.95 33.78 -11.43
CA TRP A 142 1.11 34.10 -10.27
C TRP A 142 1.33 35.53 -9.78
N ALA A 143 2.59 35.94 -9.57
CA ALA A 143 2.92 37.29 -9.09
C ALA A 143 2.50 38.40 -10.07
N HIS A 144 2.39 38.10 -11.37
CA HIS A 144 2.10 39.09 -12.42
C HIS A 144 0.70 38.97 -13.04
N SER A 145 -0.08 37.95 -12.67
CA SER A 145 -1.39 37.66 -13.25
C SER A 145 -2.47 38.74 -13.00
N ARG A 146 -2.20 39.71 -12.13
CA ARG A 146 -3.00 40.92 -11.91
C ARG A 146 -2.22 42.22 -12.19
N ALA A 147 -0.99 42.10 -12.70
CA ALA A 147 -0.15 43.25 -13.01
C ALA A 147 -0.65 43.97 -14.26
N THR A 148 -0.50 45.28 -14.29
CA THR A 148 -0.73 46.13 -15.47
C THR A 148 0.56 46.49 -16.19
N THR A 149 1.72 46.16 -15.60
CA THR A 149 3.06 46.50 -16.12
C THR A 149 3.74 45.28 -16.73
N ASP A 150 4.31 45.45 -17.92
CA ASP A 150 5.16 44.42 -18.53
C ASP A 150 6.48 44.27 -17.75
N CYS A 151 6.79 43.04 -17.34
CA CYS A 151 8.02 42.71 -16.63
C CYS A 151 8.69 41.50 -17.27
N GLN A 152 9.99 41.60 -17.53
CA GLN A 152 10.76 40.51 -18.14
C GLN A 152 10.93 39.33 -17.17
N ARG A 153 10.54 38.13 -17.62
CA ARG A 153 10.58 36.89 -16.83
C ARG A 153 11.96 36.59 -16.23
N SER A 154 12.01 36.33 -14.93
CA SER A 154 13.23 36.01 -14.19
C SER A 154 13.01 34.95 -13.11
N THR A 155 14.01 34.11 -12.84
CA THR A 155 13.97 33.03 -11.84
C THR A 155 14.56 33.41 -10.48
N GLN A 156 14.99 34.66 -10.31
CA GLN A 156 15.74 35.11 -9.11
C GLN A 156 15.20 36.42 -8.49
N ARG A 157 14.15 36.99 -9.08
CA ARG A 157 13.60 38.31 -8.69
C ARG A 157 12.32 38.21 -7.86
N LEU A 158 11.89 37.01 -7.48
CA LEU A 158 10.69 36.80 -6.68
C LEU A 158 11.02 36.75 -5.18
N SER A 159 10.04 37.09 -4.34
CA SER A 159 10.12 36.95 -2.88
C SER A 159 8.81 36.42 -2.33
N PHE A 160 8.93 35.55 -1.33
CA PHE A 160 7.80 34.97 -0.61
C PHE A 160 7.61 35.70 0.71
N LEU A 161 6.57 36.51 0.81
CA LEU A 161 6.31 37.38 1.94
C LEU A 161 5.23 36.78 2.85
N VAL A 162 5.32 37.13 4.13
CA VAL A 162 4.35 36.76 5.16
C VAL A 162 3.91 38.04 5.84
N ASP A 163 2.63 38.35 5.73
CA ASP A 163 1.95 39.39 6.50
C ASP A 163 1.58 38.81 7.87
N HIS A 164 1.99 39.50 8.94
CA HIS A 164 1.72 39.08 10.32
C HIS A 164 0.40 39.63 10.86
N SER A 165 -0.28 40.50 10.13
CA SER A 165 -1.57 41.08 10.52
C SER A 165 -2.78 40.26 10.07
N SER A 166 -2.57 39.34 9.13
CA SER A 166 -3.61 38.46 8.56
C SER A 166 -3.41 37.01 9.01
N ILE A 167 -4.48 36.21 8.96
CA ILE A 167 -4.47 34.77 9.27
C ILE A 167 -4.88 34.03 8.00
N GLY A 168 -4.19 32.93 7.63
CA GLY A 168 -4.59 32.11 6.48
C GLY A 168 -3.67 32.23 5.26
N LEU A 169 -4.24 32.08 4.06
CA LEU A 169 -3.50 32.10 2.79
C LEU A 169 -3.33 33.52 2.23
N GLU A 170 -4.24 34.42 2.58
CA GLU A 170 -4.18 35.86 2.32
C GLU A 170 -2.96 36.52 2.99
N ALA A 171 -2.47 35.95 4.09
CA ALA A 171 -1.26 36.37 4.77
C ALA A 171 0.02 36.04 3.99
N LEU A 172 -0.06 35.20 2.96
CA LEU A 172 1.07 34.75 2.17
C LEU A 172 1.01 35.40 0.79
N SER A 173 2.13 35.97 0.32
CA SER A 173 2.16 36.58 -1.01
C SER A 173 3.48 36.33 -1.74
N VAL A 174 3.43 36.39 -3.07
CA VAL A 174 4.61 36.40 -3.92
C VAL A 174 4.74 37.78 -4.56
N MET A 175 5.92 38.39 -4.43
CA MET A 175 6.22 39.72 -4.95
C MET A 175 7.41 39.67 -5.92
N CYS A 176 7.31 40.40 -7.03
CA CYS A 176 8.43 40.66 -7.94
C CYS A 176 9.19 41.92 -7.51
N ARG A 177 10.50 41.80 -7.28
CA ARG A 177 11.36 42.92 -6.86
C ARG A 177 11.79 43.87 -7.98
N ALA A 178 11.35 43.62 -9.22
CA ALA A 178 11.71 44.46 -10.37
C ALA A 178 10.60 45.43 -10.78
N CYS A 179 9.33 45.06 -10.55
CA CYS A 179 8.17 45.88 -10.89
C CYS A 179 7.18 46.05 -9.73
N ASP A 180 7.53 45.53 -8.55
CA ASP A 180 6.72 45.53 -7.32
C ASP A 180 5.34 44.88 -7.43
N SER A 181 5.06 44.18 -8.53
CA SER A 181 3.84 43.37 -8.66
C SER A 181 3.79 42.29 -7.58
N SER A 182 2.65 42.17 -6.91
CA SER A 182 2.43 41.20 -5.86
C SER A 182 1.04 40.59 -5.93
N ARG A 183 0.94 39.32 -5.53
CA ARG A 183 -0.34 38.61 -5.40
C ARG A 183 -0.32 37.70 -4.17
N ASP A 184 -1.37 37.79 -3.36
CA ASP A 184 -1.65 36.89 -2.24
C ASP A 184 -1.94 35.45 -2.71
N LEU A 185 -2.00 34.48 -1.78
CA LEU A 185 -2.30 33.08 -2.09
C LEU A 185 -3.77 32.69 -1.86
N LEU A 186 -4.67 33.62 -1.52
CA LEU A 186 -6.06 33.31 -1.17
C LEU A 186 -6.77 32.53 -2.27
N GLN A 187 -6.59 32.95 -3.51
CA GLN A 187 -7.19 32.31 -4.70
C GLN A 187 -6.25 31.31 -5.39
N LEU A 188 -5.14 30.93 -4.76
CA LEU A 188 -4.17 30.02 -5.37
C LEU A 188 -4.76 28.61 -5.53
N LEU A 189 -5.57 28.18 -4.55
CA LEU A 189 -6.14 26.85 -4.49
C LEU A 189 -7.44 26.68 -5.30
N ASP A 190 -7.92 27.76 -5.94
CA ASP A 190 -9.11 27.71 -6.80
C ASP A 190 -8.88 26.78 -8.00
N ARG A 191 -9.84 25.89 -8.26
CA ARG A 191 -9.74 24.92 -9.36
C ARG A 191 -9.79 25.59 -10.74
N GLY A 192 -9.11 24.98 -11.72
CA GLY A 192 -9.29 25.29 -13.15
C GLY A 192 -8.46 26.45 -13.70
N ARG A 193 -7.65 27.13 -12.88
CA ARG A 193 -6.91 28.33 -13.29
C ARG A 193 -5.61 28.04 -14.06
N THR A 194 -5.02 26.86 -13.88
CA THR A 194 -3.74 26.48 -14.49
C THR A 194 -3.93 25.27 -15.39
N ARG A 195 -3.35 25.30 -16.59
CA ARG A 195 -3.26 24.12 -17.45
C ARG A 195 -2.13 23.23 -16.97
N CYS A 196 -2.32 21.92 -17.07
CA CYS A 196 -1.26 20.96 -16.79
C CYS A 196 -0.05 21.21 -17.72
N THR A 197 1.16 21.15 -17.17
CA THR A 197 2.40 21.26 -17.96
C THR A 197 2.79 19.93 -18.63
N GLY A 198 2.12 18.83 -18.29
CA GLY A 198 2.44 17.49 -18.80
C GLY A 198 3.77 16.95 -18.30
N HIS A 199 4.35 17.58 -17.27
CA HIS A 199 5.70 17.33 -16.82
C HIS A 199 5.73 16.49 -15.54
N HIS A 200 6.73 15.63 -15.42
CA HIS A 200 7.13 15.01 -14.16
C HIS A 200 8.48 15.58 -13.70
N PRO A 201 8.71 15.79 -12.39
CA PRO A 201 9.90 16.50 -11.91
C PRO A 201 11.25 15.85 -12.30
N TRP A 202 11.26 14.53 -12.51
CA TRP A 202 12.45 13.77 -12.90
C TRP A 202 12.72 13.76 -14.41
N GLN A 203 11.80 14.26 -15.22
CA GLN A 203 11.94 14.32 -16.67
C GLN A 203 12.50 15.69 -17.11
N GLY A 204 13.13 15.73 -18.29
CA GLY A 204 13.42 16.99 -18.96
C GLY A 204 12.13 17.69 -19.42
N ARG A 205 12.13 19.02 -19.54
CA ARG A 205 10.96 19.76 -20.05
C ARG A 205 10.55 19.40 -21.48
N HIS A 206 11.47 18.85 -22.27
CA HIS A 206 11.21 18.40 -23.64
C HIS A 206 10.46 17.06 -23.70
N GLU A 207 10.44 16.31 -22.59
CA GLU A 207 9.73 15.03 -22.46
C GLU A 207 8.30 15.21 -21.93
N ALA A 208 7.86 16.47 -21.72
CA ALA A 208 6.54 16.77 -21.22
C ALA A 208 5.47 16.24 -22.19
N ALA A 209 4.54 15.45 -21.66
CA ALA A 209 3.46 14.87 -22.43
C ALA A 209 2.40 15.93 -22.77
N HIS A 210 1.71 15.76 -23.90
CA HIS A 210 0.53 16.59 -24.18
C HIS A 210 -0.60 16.21 -23.22
N CYS A 211 -0.95 17.12 -22.30
CA CYS A 211 -2.00 16.91 -21.30
C CYS A 211 -3.06 18.00 -21.40
N THR A 212 -4.33 17.59 -21.54
CA THR A 212 -5.49 18.50 -21.64
C THR A 212 -6.15 18.78 -20.29
N GLU A 213 -5.70 18.13 -19.23
CA GLU A 213 -6.27 18.27 -17.88
C GLU A 213 -5.95 19.64 -17.27
N HIS A 214 -6.82 20.09 -16.37
CA HIS A 214 -6.56 21.25 -15.53
C HIS A 214 -5.70 20.84 -14.33
N ALA A 215 -4.59 21.57 -14.12
CA ALA A 215 -3.80 21.45 -12.93
C ALA A 215 -4.51 22.08 -11.72
N ARG A 216 -4.33 21.47 -10.55
CA ARG A 216 -4.79 21.96 -9.25
C ARG A 216 -3.57 22.27 -8.42
N VAL A 217 -3.53 23.46 -7.81
CA VAL A 217 -2.50 23.78 -6.83
C VAL A 217 -2.90 23.21 -5.48
N VAL A 218 -1.99 22.47 -4.86
CA VAL A 218 -2.19 21.84 -3.55
C VAL A 218 -0.97 22.09 -2.68
N GLN A 219 -1.13 21.93 -1.36
CA GLN A 219 0.01 21.82 -0.48
C GLN A 219 0.77 20.53 -0.81
N ARG A 220 2.10 20.57 -0.86
CA ARG A 220 2.94 19.42 -1.20
C ARG A 220 2.79 18.22 -0.25
N ASN A 221 2.31 18.46 0.99
CA ASN A 221 2.05 17.42 1.99
C ASN A 221 0.58 16.97 2.01
N ALA A 222 -0.24 17.40 1.04
CA ALA A 222 -1.61 16.95 0.93
C ALA A 222 -1.66 15.48 0.49
N GLY A 223 -2.53 14.66 1.10
CA GLY A 223 -2.62 13.23 0.81
C GLY A 223 -3.03 12.91 -0.64
N ASN A 224 -3.64 13.86 -1.35
CA ASN A 224 -3.98 13.70 -2.76
C ASN A 224 -2.83 13.99 -3.74
N VAL A 225 -1.64 14.34 -3.24
CA VAL A 225 -0.44 14.47 -4.06
C VAL A 225 0.02 13.10 -4.54
N TYR A 226 -0.15 12.03 -3.78
CA TYR A 226 0.39 10.72 -4.14
C TYR A 226 -0.47 9.58 -3.56
N TYR A 227 -0.93 8.69 -4.43
CA TYR A 227 -1.52 7.41 -4.06
C TYR A 227 -0.70 6.29 -4.72
N ALA A 228 -0.04 5.46 -3.92
CA ALA A 228 0.70 4.30 -4.43
C ALA A 228 -0.25 3.22 -4.95
N MET A 229 0.03 2.68 -6.14
CA MET A 229 -0.69 1.54 -6.71
C MET A 229 0.17 0.31 -6.55
N THR A 230 -0.02 -0.42 -5.44
CA THR A 230 0.74 -1.64 -5.13
C THR A 230 -0.07 -2.90 -5.34
N LEU A 231 0.61 -4.00 -5.62
CA LEU A 231 0.07 -5.35 -5.50
C LEU A 231 1.06 -6.21 -4.74
N SER A 232 0.58 -7.06 -3.85
CA SER A 232 1.41 -7.93 -3.02
C SER A 232 0.91 -9.35 -3.04
N ALA A 233 1.82 -10.30 -2.91
CA ALA A 233 1.51 -11.72 -2.75
C ALA A 233 2.30 -12.29 -1.57
N LEU A 234 1.65 -13.14 -0.78
CA LEU A 234 2.37 -14.01 0.15
C LEU A 234 3.14 -15.08 -0.65
N ASP A 235 4.34 -15.41 -0.20
CA ASP A 235 5.08 -16.56 -0.72
C ASP A 235 4.50 -17.81 -0.06
N ILE A 236 3.65 -18.53 -0.79
CA ILE A 236 2.98 -19.73 -0.32
C ILE A 236 3.54 -20.95 -1.07
N PRO A 237 3.58 -22.13 -0.44
CA PRO A 237 3.95 -23.35 -1.13
C PRO A 237 3.01 -23.60 -2.31
N ALA A 238 3.54 -24.12 -3.41
CA ALA A 238 2.71 -24.59 -4.51
C ALA A 238 1.67 -25.59 -3.97
N PRO A 239 0.40 -25.53 -4.41
CA PRO A 239 -0.60 -26.52 -4.03
C PRO A 239 -0.03 -27.91 -4.37
N THR A 240 0.18 -28.74 -3.34
CA THR A 240 0.65 -30.13 -3.39
C THR A 240 1.42 -30.52 -4.64
N ALA A 241 2.76 -30.57 -4.52
CA ALA A 241 3.69 -31.08 -5.52
C ALA A 241 3.10 -32.20 -6.40
N GLU A 242 2.65 -31.84 -7.60
CA GLU A 242 2.67 -32.79 -8.70
C GLU A 242 4.15 -33.06 -9.00
N ALA A 243 4.52 -34.33 -9.08
CA ALA A 243 5.86 -34.76 -9.43
C ALA A 243 6.26 -34.12 -10.78
N GLY A 244 7.17 -33.14 -10.74
CA GLY A 244 7.62 -32.39 -11.93
C GLY A 244 8.07 -30.94 -11.71
N ALA A 245 7.97 -30.39 -10.49
CA ALA A 245 8.48 -29.05 -10.20
C ALA A 245 10.02 -29.04 -10.06
N VAL A 246 10.68 -28.16 -10.82
CA VAL A 246 12.13 -27.94 -10.77
C VAL A 246 12.52 -27.29 -9.45
N ASP A 247 13.61 -27.75 -8.83
CA ASP A 247 14.15 -27.16 -7.60
C ASP A 247 14.38 -25.64 -7.78
N PRO A 248 13.90 -24.77 -6.86
CA PRO A 248 14.04 -23.32 -6.96
C PRO A 248 15.48 -22.81 -7.14
N GLN A 249 16.48 -23.51 -6.58
CA GLN A 249 17.90 -23.14 -6.74
C GLN A 249 18.39 -23.47 -8.16
N ILE A 250 17.94 -24.59 -8.73
CA ILE A 250 18.22 -24.98 -10.11
C ILE A 250 17.53 -24.00 -11.06
N ALA A 251 16.27 -23.62 -10.78
CA ALA A 251 15.53 -22.64 -11.56
C ALA A 251 16.18 -21.25 -11.57
N SER A 252 16.65 -20.77 -10.42
CA SER A 252 17.36 -19.50 -10.33
C SER A 252 18.65 -19.51 -11.15
N ARG A 253 19.40 -20.62 -11.15
CA ARG A 253 20.65 -20.74 -11.91
C ARG A 253 20.39 -20.74 -13.42
N ILE A 254 19.38 -21.47 -13.87
CA ILE A 254 18.97 -21.51 -15.28
C ILE A 254 18.56 -20.12 -15.75
N ARG A 255 17.72 -19.40 -14.99
CA ARG A 255 17.26 -18.05 -15.37
C ARG A 255 18.36 -16.99 -15.33
N SER A 256 19.37 -17.18 -14.49
CA SER A 256 20.52 -16.26 -14.40
C SER A 256 21.55 -16.44 -15.51
N ASP A 257 21.41 -17.48 -16.34
CA ASP A 257 22.32 -17.75 -17.44
C ASP A 257 22.10 -16.77 -18.61
N ASP A 258 23.19 -16.26 -19.19
CA ASP A 258 23.14 -15.29 -20.28
C ASP A 258 22.45 -15.84 -21.55
N LEU A 259 22.39 -17.17 -21.70
CA LEU A 259 21.75 -17.85 -22.82
C LEU A 259 20.23 -18.03 -22.63
N TRP A 260 19.72 -17.87 -21.40
CA TRP A 260 18.31 -18.07 -21.08
C TRP A 260 17.35 -17.17 -21.87
N PRO A 261 17.57 -15.83 -21.97
CA PRO A 261 16.70 -14.97 -22.77
C PRO A 261 16.69 -15.32 -24.26
N GLY A 262 17.79 -15.90 -24.76
CA GLY A 262 17.90 -16.38 -26.13
C GLY A 262 17.10 -17.68 -26.35
N LEU A 263 17.08 -18.56 -25.36
CA LEU A 263 16.30 -19.80 -25.38
C LEU A 263 14.79 -19.53 -25.32
N CYS A 264 14.34 -18.59 -24.48
CA CYS A 264 12.93 -18.20 -24.40
C CYS A 264 12.36 -17.63 -25.71
N ARG A 265 13.22 -17.11 -26.59
CA ARG A 265 12.85 -16.51 -27.89
C ARG A 265 13.17 -17.42 -29.07
N ALA A 266 13.61 -18.65 -28.83
CA ALA A 266 13.99 -19.57 -29.88
C ALA A 266 12.74 -20.22 -30.50
N ASP A 267 12.34 -19.76 -31.68
CA ASP A 267 11.23 -20.35 -32.46
C ASP A 267 11.65 -21.62 -33.22
N ASP A 268 12.96 -21.84 -33.38
CA ASP A 268 13.55 -22.99 -34.08
C ASP A 268 13.95 -24.12 -33.09
N PRO A 269 13.43 -25.36 -33.27
CA PRO A 269 13.75 -26.48 -32.39
C PRO A 269 15.23 -26.84 -32.32
N HIS A 270 15.99 -26.68 -33.42
CA HIS A 270 17.42 -26.99 -33.44
C HIS A 270 18.22 -25.99 -32.60
N ARG A 271 17.89 -24.69 -32.72
CA ARG A 271 18.48 -23.62 -31.90
C ARG A 271 18.11 -23.75 -30.42
N ALA A 272 16.87 -24.11 -30.11
CA ALA A 272 16.43 -24.33 -28.73
C ALA A 272 17.16 -25.52 -28.09
N ALA A 273 17.33 -26.63 -28.81
CA ALA A 273 18.10 -27.78 -28.36
C ALA A 273 19.58 -27.42 -28.10
N MET A 274 20.22 -26.68 -29.01
CA MET A 274 21.60 -26.24 -28.85
C MET A 274 21.81 -25.37 -27.61
N LEU A 275 20.93 -24.38 -27.39
CA LEU A 275 20.99 -23.49 -26.22
C LEU A 275 20.71 -24.25 -24.92
N THR A 276 19.77 -25.20 -24.93
CA THR A 276 19.49 -26.07 -23.78
C THR A 276 20.73 -26.88 -23.39
N THR A 277 21.42 -27.49 -24.36
CA THR A 277 22.66 -28.24 -24.11
C THR A 277 23.74 -27.35 -23.50
N MET A 278 23.93 -26.13 -24.03
CA MET A 278 24.93 -25.19 -23.52
C MET A 278 24.65 -24.75 -22.07
N ILE A 279 23.38 -24.54 -21.71
CA ILE A 279 22.98 -24.20 -20.33
C ILE A 279 23.25 -25.38 -19.38
N CYS A 280 22.94 -26.61 -19.79
CA CYS A 280 23.22 -27.80 -18.99
C CYS A 280 24.73 -28.06 -18.79
N GLU A 281 25.54 -27.84 -19.83
CA GLU A 281 27.00 -27.99 -19.76
C GLU A 281 27.67 -26.90 -18.88
N GLY A 282 27.13 -25.68 -18.90
CA GLY A 282 27.63 -24.55 -18.10
C GLY A 282 27.27 -24.63 -16.61
N GLN A 283 26.28 -25.46 -16.24
CA GLN A 283 25.72 -25.48 -14.89
C GLN A 283 25.63 -26.91 -14.33
N PRO A 284 26.58 -27.35 -13.46
CA PRO A 284 26.53 -28.66 -12.84
C PRO A 284 25.22 -28.89 -12.05
N GLY A 285 24.53 -30.00 -12.33
CA GLY A 285 23.27 -30.37 -11.66
C GLY A 285 21.99 -29.87 -12.33
N VAL A 286 22.07 -29.18 -13.47
CA VAL A 286 20.92 -28.82 -14.31
C VAL A 286 20.67 -29.93 -15.33
N SER A 287 19.46 -30.48 -15.39
CA SER A 287 19.07 -31.45 -16.42
C SER A 287 18.34 -30.77 -17.59
N PRO A 288 18.35 -31.37 -18.81
CA PRO A 288 17.54 -30.88 -19.93
C PRO A 288 16.03 -30.86 -19.62
N GLU A 289 15.57 -31.75 -18.72
CA GLU A 289 14.19 -31.80 -18.26
C GLU A 289 13.83 -30.57 -17.41
N ASP A 290 14.75 -30.10 -16.57
CA ASP A 290 14.59 -28.88 -15.76
C ASP A 290 14.47 -27.63 -16.65
N VAL A 291 15.35 -27.53 -17.66
CA VAL A 291 15.34 -26.43 -18.63
C VAL A 291 14.04 -26.46 -19.44
N ALA A 292 13.61 -27.63 -19.90
CA ALA A 292 12.37 -27.78 -20.66
C ALA A 292 11.13 -27.49 -19.80
N ALA A 293 11.14 -27.87 -18.52
CA ALA A 293 10.05 -27.58 -17.59
C ALA A 293 9.91 -26.07 -17.35
N LEU A 294 11.02 -25.37 -17.15
CA LEU A 294 11.01 -23.90 -17.02
C LEU A 294 10.62 -23.21 -18.33
N LEU A 295 11.06 -23.72 -19.48
CA LEU A 295 10.71 -23.15 -20.78
C LEU A 295 9.21 -23.31 -21.08
N ARG A 296 8.59 -24.42 -20.66
CA ARG A 296 7.12 -24.60 -20.72
C ARG A 296 6.37 -23.63 -19.81
N GLN A 297 6.91 -23.34 -18.63
CA GLN A 297 6.35 -22.32 -17.74
C GLN A 297 6.48 -20.91 -18.36
N GLU A 298 7.62 -20.62 -19.00
CA GLU A 298 7.94 -19.33 -19.60
C GLU A 298 7.11 -19.04 -20.87
N ASN A 299 6.93 -20.05 -21.72
CA ASN A 299 6.21 -19.90 -22.99
C ASN A 299 4.68 -19.96 -22.85
N GLY A 300 4.19 -20.34 -21.66
CA GLY A 300 2.77 -20.62 -21.42
C GLY A 300 2.33 -21.89 -22.15
N GLY A 301 1.63 -22.79 -21.46
CA GLY A 301 1.03 -23.96 -22.09
C GLY A 301 0.29 -23.59 -23.38
N THR A 302 0.57 -24.32 -24.46
CA THR A 302 0.11 -24.05 -25.83
C THR A 302 -1.38 -23.76 -25.92
N GLU A 303 -1.65 -22.71 -26.69
CA GLU A 303 -2.91 -22.12 -27.11
C GLU A 303 -4.07 -23.12 -27.35
N THR A 304 -5.20 -22.87 -26.69
CA THR A 304 -6.52 -23.04 -27.32
C THR A 304 -7.29 -21.73 -27.16
N GLU A 305 -7.50 -21.09 -28.31
CA GLU A 305 -8.43 -20.00 -28.59
C GLU A 305 -8.28 -18.71 -27.78
N ARG A 306 -7.40 -17.84 -28.30
CA ARG A 306 -7.52 -16.37 -28.21
C ARG A 306 -8.83 -15.91 -28.87
N THR A 307 -9.94 -16.10 -28.17
CA THR A 307 -11.15 -15.28 -28.39
C THR A 307 -11.09 -14.08 -27.46
N HIS A 308 -11.68 -12.97 -27.88
CA HIS A 308 -11.78 -11.66 -27.21
C HIS A 308 -11.69 -11.70 -25.67
N PRO A 309 -11.20 -10.64 -25.00
CA PRO A 309 -11.25 -10.54 -23.54
C PRO A 309 -12.71 -10.71 -23.09
N ARG A 310 -13.06 -11.94 -22.71
CA ARG A 310 -14.32 -12.26 -22.04
C ARG A 310 -14.26 -11.50 -20.72
N LYS A 311 -15.35 -10.79 -20.42
CA LYS A 311 -15.56 -10.05 -19.17
C LYS A 311 -15.53 -10.95 -17.91
N ASP A 312 -15.36 -12.26 -18.06
CA ASP A 312 -15.66 -13.26 -17.03
C ASP A 312 -14.42 -14.04 -16.51
N ARG A 313 -13.18 -13.58 -16.74
CA ARG A 313 -12.04 -14.13 -15.99
C ARG A 313 -11.95 -13.41 -14.64
N PRO A 314 -11.91 -14.13 -13.49
CA PRO A 314 -11.62 -13.49 -12.22
C PRO A 314 -10.36 -12.64 -12.34
N SER A 315 -10.36 -11.46 -11.73
CA SER A 315 -9.16 -10.62 -11.69
C SER A 315 -7.99 -11.41 -11.10
N THR A 316 -6.75 -11.19 -11.56
CA THR A 316 -5.55 -11.87 -11.03
C THR A 316 -5.39 -11.75 -9.51
N ALA A 317 -5.99 -10.73 -8.89
CA ALA A 317 -6.06 -10.57 -7.44
C ALA A 317 -7.02 -11.55 -6.75
N ALA A 318 -8.09 -11.97 -7.42
CA ALA A 318 -9.05 -12.95 -6.90
C ALA A 318 -8.42 -14.35 -6.85
N ASP A 319 -7.71 -14.75 -7.89
CA ASP A 319 -7.01 -16.04 -7.95
C ASP A 319 -5.95 -16.13 -6.82
N MET A 320 -5.10 -15.12 -6.69
CA MET A 320 -4.09 -15.07 -5.61
C MET A 320 -4.74 -15.10 -4.20
N SER A 321 -5.87 -14.43 -4.03
CA SER A 321 -6.64 -14.43 -2.76
C SER A 321 -7.15 -15.82 -2.42
N TRP A 322 -7.61 -16.60 -3.42
CA TRP A 322 -8.10 -17.96 -3.22
C TRP A 322 -6.98 -18.94 -2.88
N GLU A 323 -5.85 -18.82 -3.55
CA GLU A 323 -4.67 -19.64 -3.24
C GLU A 323 -4.10 -19.34 -1.85
N GLU A 324 -4.02 -18.07 -1.45
CA GLU A 324 -3.59 -17.69 -0.09
C GLU A 324 -4.54 -18.24 0.97
N TRP A 325 -5.85 -18.11 0.72
CA TRP A 325 -6.87 -18.70 1.58
C TRP A 325 -6.70 -20.21 1.69
N ALA A 326 -6.48 -20.93 0.58
CA ALA A 326 -6.29 -22.37 0.61
C ALA A 326 -5.03 -22.77 1.42
N ALA A 327 -3.93 -22.03 1.28
CA ALA A 327 -2.69 -22.29 2.02
C ALA A 327 -2.82 -22.00 3.53
N LEU A 328 -3.51 -20.92 3.90
CA LEU A 328 -3.71 -20.51 5.30
C LEU A 328 -4.81 -21.29 6.00
N ASN A 329 -5.86 -21.68 5.29
CA ASN A 329 -7.02 -22.38 5.83
C ASN A 329 -6.77 -23.90 5.98
N THR A 330 -5.60 -24.25 6.52
CA THR A 330 -5.13 -25.63 6.67
C THR A 330 -5.42 -26.21 8.05
N SER A 331 -5.64 -27.53 8.13
CA SER A 331 -5.77 -28.28 9.39
C SER A 331 -4.47 -28.94 9.85
N THR A 332 -3.39 -28.82 9.07
CA THR A 332 -2.07 -29.37 9.37
C THR A 332 -1.00 -28.28 9.41
N ALA A 333 0.04 -28.50 10.20
CA ALA A 333 1.20 -27.60 10.18
C ALA A 333 1.96 -27.75 8.85
N VAL A 334 2.40 -26.63 8.30
CA VAL A 334 3.20 -26.56 7.08
C VAL A 334 4.50 -25.85 7.42
N ASN A 335 5.62 -26.44 7.01
CA ASN A 335 6.94 -25.88 7.24
C ASN A 335 7.70 -25.81 5.91
N ASP A 336 7.63 -24.64 5.29
CA ASP A 336 8.40 -24.27 4.11
C ASP A 336 9.40 -23.16 4.46
N LYS A 337 10.42 -22.98 3.60
CA LYS A 337 11.49 -21.99 3.78
C LYS A 337 10.97 -20.60 4.12
N HIS A 338 9.96 -20.13 3.38
CA HIS A 338 9.40 -18.78 3.50
C HIS A 338 7.99 -18.75 4.09
N PHE A 339 7.41 -19.91 4.40
CA PHE A 339 6.05 -20.06 4.89
C PHE A 339 5.98 -21.17 5.94
N THR A 340 5.89 -20.77 7.21
CA THR A 340 5.74 -21.69 8.34
C THR A 340 4.46 -21.35 9.09
N VAL A 341 3.49 -22.27 9.06
CA VAL A 341 2.20 -22.09 9.71
C VAL A 341 1.81 -23.31 10.54
N ARG A 342 1.08 -23.08 11.62
CA ARG A 342 0.55 -24.14 12.49
C ARG A 342 -0.87 -23.81 12.93
N PRO A 343 -1.82 -24.74 12.75
CA PRO A 343 -3.14 -24.62 13.35
C PRO A 343 -3.04 -24.68 14.87
N VAL A 344 -3.81 -23.84 15.54
CA VAL A 344 -3.88 -23.79 17.01
C VAL A 344 -5.30 -24.14 17.44
N ARG A 345 -5.42 -24.95 18.49
CA ARG A 345 -6.73 -25.18 19.12
C ARG A 345 -7.21 -23.88 19.71
N PHE A 346 -8.42 -23.45 19.37
CA PHE A 346 -9.01 -22.22 19.90
C PHE A 346 -10.00 -22.52 21.04
N GLY A 347 -9.84 -21.81 22.16
CA GLY A 347 -10.64 -21.93 23.37
C GLY A 347 -9.80 -22.04 24.66
N PRO A 348 -10.40 -21.83 25.83
CA PRO A 348 -9.69 -21.88 27.10
C PRO A 348 -9.16 -23.29 27.40
N GLU A 349 -8.13 -23.38 28.25
CA GLU A 349 -7.61 -24.67 28.75
C GLU A 349 -8.57 -25.35 29.74
N GLY A 350 -9.53 -24.59 30.30
CA GLY A 350 -10.56 -25.05 31.23
C GLY A 350 -11.98 -25.09 30.65
N PRO A 351 -13.01 -25.31 31.48
CA PRO A 351 -14.41 -25.26 31.04
C PRO A 351 -14.74 -23.85 30.50
N PRO A 352 -15.21 -23.72 29.26
CA PRO A 352 -15.48 -22.42 28.67
C PRO A 352 -16.74 -21.80 29.26
N THR A 353 -16.65 -20.51 29.57
CA THR A 353 -17.78 -19.63 29.91
C THR A 353 -18.79 -19.56 28.74
N GLU A 354 -20.00 -19.04 28.99
CA GLU A 354 -21.00 -18.86 27.92
C GLU A 354 -20.46 -18.00 26.77
N SER A 355 -19.81 -16.87 27.07
CA SER A 355 -19.20 -15.99 26.06
C SER A 355 -18.12 -16.69 25.25
N GLU A 356 -17.25 -17.50 25.89
CA GLU A 356 -16.20 -18.23 25.18
C GLU A 356 -16.77 -19.33 24.29
N ARG A 357 -17.83 -20.03 24.72
CA ARG A 357 -18.54 -21.01 23.89
C ARG A 357 -19.15 -20.35 22.65
N LEU A 358 -19.80 -19.21 22.83
CA LEU A 358 -20.40 -18.45 21.73
C LEU A 358 -19.32 -17.92 20.78
N LEU A 359 -18.20 -17.40 21.30
CA LEU A 359 -17.07 -16.92 20.50
C LEU A 359 -16.45 -18.05 19.68
N ARG A 360 -16.24 -19.23 20.28
CA ARG A 360 -15.76 -20.43 19.58
C ARG A 360 -16.73 -20.87 18.48
N GLY A 361 -18.04 -20.70 18.67
CA GLY A 361 -19.04 -20.95 17.63
C GLY A 361 -19.04 -19.95 16.47
N ARG A 362 -18.22 -18.89 16.53
CA ARG A 362 -18.06 -17.89 15.46
C ARG A 362 -16.74 -18.04 14.70
N ILE A 363 -15.71 -18.59 15.34
CA ILE A 363 -14.38 -18.79 14.76
C ILE A 363 -14.19 -20.28 14.50
N GLU A 364 -14.11 -20.66 13.24
CA GLU A 364 -13.89 -22.06 12.83
C GLU A 364 -12.44 -22.48 13.09
N ARG A 365 -11.48 -21.62 12.75
CA ARG A 365 -10.07 -21.99 12.75
C ARG A 365 -9.16 -20.82 13.08
N VAL A 366 -8.10 -21.14 13.81
CA VAL A 366 -6.99 -20.23 14.10
C VAL A 366 -5.72 -20.88 13.60
N VAL A 367 -4.97 -20.16 12.78
CA VAL A 367 -3.65 -20.59 12.29
C VAL A 367 -2.63 -19.52 12.62
N VAL A 368 -1.57 -19.90 13.31
CA VAL A 368 -0.44 -19.02 13.58
C VAL A 368 0.59 -19.20 12.49
N ALA A 369 1.03 -18.10 11.91
CA ALA A 369 2.11 -18.08 10.96
C ALA A 369 3.39 -17.62 11.67
N ASP A 370 4.25 -18.57 12.02
CA ASP A 370 5.54 -18.30 12.66
C ASP A 370 6.54 -17.68 11.65
N ARG A 371 6.33 -17.90 10.34
CA ARG A 371 7.08 -17.25 9.27
C ARG A 371 6.19 -17.02 8.03
N LEU A 372 6.21 -15.79 7.53
CA LEU A 372 5.61 -15.37 6.27
C LEU A 372 6.60 -14.52 5.49
N ARG A 373 6.67 -14.70 4.18
CA ARG A 373 7.30 -13.75 3.26
C ARG A 373 6.22 -13.11 2.40
N GLU A 374 6.22 -11.79 2.34
CA GLU A 374 5.40 -11.01 1.41
C GLU A 374 6.32 -10.34 0.39
N VAL A 375 5.98 -10.46 -0.90
CA VAL A 375 6.56 -9.62 -1.94
C VAL A 375 5.56 -8.54 -2.33
N ARG A 376 5.98 -7.28 -2.27
CA ARG A 376 5.15 -6.12 -2.61
C ARG A 376 5.76 -5.34 -3.76
N ALA A 377 5.03 -5.28 -4.87
CA ALA A 377 5.44 -4.56 -6.07
C ALA A 377 4.68 -3.23 -6.19
N LEU A 378 5.37 -2.18 -6.63
CA LEU A 378 4.77 -0.92 -7.04
C LEU A 378 4.51 -0.97 -8.54
N ARG A 379 3.24 -0.87 -8.95
CA ARG A 379 2.83 -0.81 -10.36
C ARG A 379 2.91 0.61 -10.91
N GLY A 380 2.64 1.59 -10.05
CA GLY A 380 2.58 2.98 -10.42
C GLY A 380 2.00 3.83 -9.31
N PHE A 381 1.51 5.02 -9.66
CA PHE A 381 0.87 5.92 -8.72
C PHE A 381 -0.26 6.71 -9.40
N CYS A 382 -1.15 7.27 -8.57
CA CYS A 382 -2.15 8.24 -8.99
C CYS A 382 -1.97 9.55 -8.22
N ARG A 383 -2.54 10.64 -8.76
CA ARG A 383 -2.66 11.93 -8.06
C ARG A 383 -4.08 12.42 -8.17
N VAL A 384 -4.45 13.37 -7.31
CA VAL A 384 -5.80 13.92 -7.18
C VAL A 384 -6.80 12.90 -6.62
N GLN A 385 -7.00 11.79 -7.31
CA GLN A 385 -7.86 10.68 -6.93
C GLN A 385 -7.23 9.35 -7.37
N PRO A 386 -7.33 8.27 -6.57
CA PRO A 386 -6.84 6.97 -6.98
C PRO A 386 -7.78 6.34 -8.01
N SER A 387 -7.24 5.98 -9.18
CA SER A 387 -7.96 5.22 -10.20
C SER A 387 -6.96 4.38 -11.00
N PRO A 388 -7.11 3.05 -11.04
CA PRO A 388 -6.25 2.19 -11.85
C PRO A 388 -6.19 2.61 -13.33
N ARG A 389 -7.25 3.24 -13.85
CA ARG A 389 -7.34 3.72 -15.24
C ARG A 389 -6.51 4.97 -15.52
N ARG A 390 -6.23 5.78 -14.49
CA ARG A 390 -5.43 7.01 -14.57
C ARG A 390 -4.06 6.86 -13.89
N MET A 391 -3.62 5.62 -13.67
CA MET A 391 -2.35 5.31 -13.04
C MET A 391 -1.19 5.66 -13.97
N VAL A 392 -0.21 6.40 -13.44
CA VAL A 392 1.10 6.56 -14.07
C VAL A 392 1.96 5.37 -13.69
N GLY A 393 2.43 4.61 -14.68
CA GLY A 393 3.30 3.46 -14.47
C GLY A 393 4.65 3.86 -13.84
N VAL A 394 5.28 2.91 -13.15
CA VAL A 394 6.62 3.12 -12.57
C VAL A 394 7.73 3.35 -13.59
N ASP A 395 7.53 2.97 -14.85
CA ASP A 395 8.41 3.28 -15.98
C ASP A 395 7.66 4.17 -16.97
N THR A 396 7.95 5.48 -16.96
CA THR A 396 7.28 6.41 -17.89
C THR A 396 7.71 6.19 -19.35
N THR A 397 8.81 5.46 -19.58
CA THR A 397 9.27 5.13 -20.93
C THR A 397 8.56 3.92 -21.54
N GLY A 398 7.93 3.08 -20.70
CA GLY A 398 7.25 1.84 -21.11
C GLY A 398 8.18 0.77 -21.70
N ARG A 399 9.51 0.87 -21.52
CA ARG A 399 10.49 -0.03 -22.14
C ARG A 399 10.86 -1.22 -21.27
N ARG A 400 10.58 -1.17 -19.97
CA ARG A 400 10.94 -2.22 -19.01
C ARG A 400 9.78 -3.17 -18.75
N SER A 401 10.11 -4.45 -18.65
CA SER A 401 9.19 -5.54 -18.37
C SER A 401 9.24 -6.03 -16.92
N TRP A 402 9.89 -5.30 -16.02
CA TRP A 402 10.01 -5.64 -14.59
C TRP A 402 9.48 -4.49 -13.73
N LEU A 403 9.07 -4.81 -12.50
CA LEU A 403 8.56 -3.82 -11.54
C LEU A 403 9.45 -3.69 -10.30
N PRO A 404 9.52 -2.50 -9.69
CA PRO A 404 10.19 -2.35 -8.41
C PRO A 404 9.39 -3.06 -7.33
N ALA A 405 10.06 -3.88 -6.52
CA ALA A 405 9.45 -4.58 -5.41
C ALA A 405 10.38 -4.67 -4.21
N VAL A 406 9.80 -5.00 -3.07
CA VAL A 406 10.52 -5.37 -1.84
C VAL A 406 9.96 -6.68 -1.33
N GLU A 407 10.81 -7.45 -0.68
CA GLU A 407 10.39 -8.59 0.13
C GLU A 407 10.41 -8.21 1.61
N VAL A 408 9.42 -8.69 2.33
CA VAL A 408 9.27 -8.46 3.77
C VAL A 408 9.04 -9.82 4.41
N PHE A 409 9.78 -10.10 5.47
CA PHE A 409 9.58 -11.29 6.29
C PHE A 409 8.83 -10.91 7.56
N GLY A 410 8.06 -11.84 8.08
CA GLY A 410 7.20 -11.57 9.20
C GLY A 410 6.55 -12.78 9.81
N GLU A 411 5.63 -12.51 10.72
CA GLU A 411 4.77 -13.46 11.40
C GLU A 411 3.32 -12.98 11.33
N GLY A 412 2.37 -13.85 11.68
CA GLY A 412 0.96 -13.49 11.64
C GLY A 412 0.02 -14.43 12.36
N VAL A 413 -1.24 -14.00 12.48
CA VAL A 413 -2.35 -14.79 13.01
C VAL A 413 -3.50 -14.72 12.01
N PHE A 414 -3.89 -15.88 11.51
CA PHE A 414 -5.01 -16.08 10.60
C PHE A 414 -6.22 -16.65 11.36
N LEU A 415 -7.40 -16.09 11.05
CA LEU A 415 -8.68 -16.46 11.64
C LEU A 415 -9.66 -16.78 10.51
N ALA A 416 -10.12 -18.03 10.46
CA ALA A 416 -11.27 -18.42 9.64
C ALA A 416 -12.54 -18.42 10.50
N PHE A 417 -13.59 -17.83 9.96
CA PHE A 417 -14.89 -17.66 10.59
C PHE A 417 -15.81 -18.80 10.14
N SER A 418 -16.77 -19.14 10.99
CA SER A 418 -17.77 -20.16 10.66
C SER A 418 -18.66 -19.68 9.50
N GLU A 419 -18.56 -20.35 8.35
CA GLU A 419 -19.39 -20.08 7.18
C GLU A 419 -20.88 -20.21 7.52
N ASP A 420 -21.26 -21.25 8.26
CA ASP A 420 -22.64 -21.47 8.70
C ASP A 420 -23.18 -20.34 9.59
N ALA A 421 -22.34 -19.77 10.46
CA ALA A 421 -22.74 -18.67 11.33
C ALA A 421 -22.83 -17.35 10.54
N LEU A 422 -21.89 -17.12 9.61
CA LEU A 422 -21.89 -15.95 8.75
C LEU A 422 -23.10 -15.95 7.84
N SER A 423 -23.34 -17.00 7.07
CA SER A 423 -24.45 -17.08 6.12
C SER A 423 -25.81 -16.82 6.79
N ARG A 424 -26.03 -17.39 7.99
CA ARG A 424 -27.24 -17.11 8.80
C ARG A 424 -27.36 -15.65 9.25
N TRP A 425 -26.24 -15.00 9.54
CA TRP A 425 -26.21 -13.57 9.89
C TRP A 425 -26.43 -12.68 8.67
N GLU A 426 -25.84 -13.03 7.51
CA GLU A 426 -25.99 -12.31 6.23
C GLU A 426 -27.42 -12.36 5.68
N GLU A 427 -28.22 -13.35 6.09
CA GLU A 427 -29.63 -13.48 5.72
C GLU A 427 -30.55 -12.50 6.46
N GLN A 428 -30.09 -11.89 7.56
CA GLN A 428 -30.93 -11.01 8.36
C GLN A 428 -31.32 -9.74 7.59
N PRO A 429 -32.62 -9.36 7.55
CA PRO A 429 -33.08 -8.20 6.80
C PRO A 429 -32.38 -6.88 7.17
N SER A 430 -32.13 -6.66 8.47
CA SER A 430 -31.45 -5.45 8.96
C SER A 430 -29.99 -5.35 8.51
N VAL A 431 -29.29 -6.49 8.41
CA VAL A 431 -27.91 -6.57 7.90
C VAL A 431 -27.89 -6.27 6.41
N ARG A 432 -28.77 -6.92 5.63
CA ARG A 432 -28.88 -6.72 4.18
C ARG A 432 -29.20 -5.28 3.82
N GLU A 433 -30.16 -4.66 4.52
CA GLU A 433 -30.52 -3.26 4.29
C GLU A 433 -29.35 -2.31 4.55
N ARG A 434 -28.64 -2.53 5.65
CA ARG A 434 -27.50 -1.70 6.04
C ARG A 434 -26.36 -1.78 5.02
N VAL A 435 -26.07 -2.98 4.53
CA VAL A 435 -25.01 -3.22 3.53
C VAL A 435 -25.43 -2.71 2.14
N ARG A 436 -26.71 -2.84 1.76
CA ARG A 436 -27.22 -2.25 0.50
C ARG A 436 -27.05 -0.73 0.49
N GLY A 437 -27.29 -0.07 1.63
CA GLY A 437 -26.99 1.35 1.76
C GLY A 437 -25.51 1.66 1.48
N LEU A 438 -24.59 0.86 2.06
CA LEU A 438 -23.16 1.03 1.87
C LEU A 438 -22.71 0.75 0.43
N GLU A 439 -23.34 -0.23 -0.22
CA GLU A 439 -23.14 -0.55 -1.64
C GLU A 439 -23.62 0.60 -2.54
N SER A 440 -24.77 1.21 -2.23
CA SER A 440 -25.27 2.39 -2.93
C SER A 440 -24.29 3.56 -2.81
N ASP A 441 -23.74 3.79 -1.61
CA ASP A 441 -22.72 4.82 -1.37
C ASP A 441 -21.44 4.52 -2.19
N LEU A 442 -21.02 3.26 -2.23
CA LEU A 442 -19.88 2.77 -3.04
C LEU A 442 -20.10 2.99 -4.54
N ASN A 443 -21.28 2.64 -5.06
CA ASN A 443 -21.66 2.82 -6.46
C ASN A 443 -21.64 4.30 -6.88
N ALA A 444 -21.97 5.20 -5.96
CA ALA A 444 -21.91 6.65 -6.19
C ALA A 444 -20.50 7.24 -5.99
N ALA A 445 -19.59 6.51 -5.33
CA ALA A 445 -18.27 7.01 -5.00
C ALA A 445 -17.25 6.84 -6.14
N PHE A 446 -16.39 7.84 -6.29
CA PHE A 446 -15.27 7.80 -7.24
C PHE A 446 -14.22 6.71 -6.94
N GLN A 447 -14.30 6.06 -5.77
CA GLN A 447 -13.41 4.97 -5.36
C GLN A 447 -13.83 3.60 -5.91
N MET A 448 -15.00 3.47 -6.54
CA MET A 448 -15.48 2.20 -7.07
C MET A 448 -14.42 1.50 -7.92
N ASP A 449 -13.77 2.23 -8.82
CA ASP A 449 -12.72 1.67 -9.69
C ASP A 449 -11.55 1.04 -8.89
N ARG A 450 -11.21 1.60 -7.73
CA ARG A 450 -10.14 1.09 -6.85
C ARG A 450 -10.60 -0.14 -6.07
N LEU A 451 -11.83 -0.12 -5.54
CA LEU A 451 -12.36 -1.15 -4.63
C LEU A 451 -13.03 -2.31 -5.36
N SER A 452 -13.36 -2.16 -6.64
CA SER A 452 -14.01 -3.18 -7.48
C SER A 452 -13.29 -4.53 -7.44
N GLY A 453 -11.96 -4.52 -7.47
CA GLY A 453 -11.16 -5.75 -7.38
C GLY A 453 -11.28 -6.49 -6.04
N MET A 454 -11.69 -5.82 -4.96
CA MET A 454 -11.93 -6.42 -3.64
C MET A 454 -13.39 -6.82 -3.45
N VAL A 455 -14.32 -5.96 -3.89
CA VAL A 455 -15.76 -6.13 -3.72
C VAL A 455 -16.33 -7.18 -4.68
N GLY A 456 -15.82 -7.26 -5.91
CA GLY A 456 -16.42 -8.08 -6.96
C GLY A 456 -17.69 -7.43 -7.51
N ASP A 457 -18.63 -8.27 -7.99
CA ASP A 457 -19.87 -7.81 -8.63
C ASP A 457 -20.89 -7.21 -7.64
N ALA A 458 -20.84 -7.64 -6.38
CA ALA A 458 -21.75 -7.19 -5.34
C ALA A 458 -21.05 -7.17 -3.97
N LEU A 459 -21.45 -6.22 -3.11
CA LEU A 459 -20.89 -6.08 -1.78
C LEU A 459 -21.50 -7.11 -0.81
N LEU A 460 -20.76 -8.18 -0.55
CA LEU A 460 -21.14 -9.18 0.45
C LEU A 460 -21.08 -8.60 1.88
N PRO A 461 -22.07 -8.85 2.77
CA PRO A 461 -22.07 -8.32 4.14
C PRO A 461 -20.86 -8.73 4.99
N ARG A 462 -20.29 -9.91 4.76
CA ARG A 462 -19.03 -10.34 5.40
C ARG A 462 -17.84 -9.44 5.10
N LEU A 463 -17.77 -8.77 3.94
CA LEU A 463 -16.61 -7.94 3.59
C LEU A 463 -16.42 -6.78 4.60
N PRO A 464 -17.40 -5.87 4.80
CA PRO A 464 -17.27 -4.79 5.78
C PRO A 464 -17.18 -5.32 7.22
N LEU A 465 -17.81 -6.47 7.54
CA LEU A 465 -17.67 -7.12 8.85
C LEU A 465 -16.22 -7.55 9.13
N LEU A 466 -15.65 -8.38 8.25
CA LEU A 466 -14.31 -8.95 8.41
C LEU A 466 -13.23 -7.86 8.31
N HIS A 467 -13.41 -6.89 7.42
CA HIS A 467 -12.52 -5.75 7.32
C HIS A 467 -12.53 -4.90 8.60
N THR A 468 -13.71 -4.57 9.13
CA THR A 468 -13.78 -3.82 10.39
C THR A 468 -13.26 -4.63 11.58
N PHE A 469 -13.47 -5.94 11.57
CA PHE A 469 -12.89 -6.83 12.56
C PHE A 469 -11.36 -6.81 12.53
N ALA A 470 -10.76 -6.90 11.35
CA ALA A 470 -9.31 -6.83 11.17
C ALA A 470 -8.73 -5.50 11.68
N HIS A 471 -9.43 -4.39 11.44
CA HIS A 471 -9.08 -3.07 12.00
C HIS A 471 -9.03 -3.06 13.53
N LEU A 472 -10.09 -3.54 14.18
CA LEU A 472 -10.14 -3.62 15.63
C LEU A 472 -9.08 -4.59 16.17
N LEU A 473 -8.80 -5.68 15.45
CA LEU A 473 -7.82 -6.68 15.84
C LEU A 473 -6.40 -6.15 15.75
N ILE A 474 -6.05 -5.39 14.71
CA ILE A 474 -4.75 -4.69 14.62
C ILE A 474 -4.57 -3.75 15.81
N ARG A 475 -5.61 -2.98 16.16
CA ARG A 475 -5.54 -2.05 17.31
C ARG A 475 -5.29 -2.81 18.61
N GLN A 476 -6.03 -3.88 18.87
CA GLN A 476 -5.84 -4.68 20.08
C GLN A 476 -4.47 -5.37 20.09
N LEU A 477 -4.06 -6.01 18.99
CA LEU A 477 -2.76 -6.67 18.89
C LEU A 477 -1.59 -5.70 18.99
N SER A 478 -1.73 -4.45 18.53
CA SER A 478 -0.67 -3.43 18.70
C SER A 478 -0.36 -3.15 20.17
N PHE A 479 -1.38 -3.21 21.03
CA PHE A 479 -1.22 -3.04 22.48
C PHE A 479 -0.56 -4.26 23.13
N GLU A 480 -0.94 -5.47 22.70
CA GLU A 480 -0.53 -6.74 23.34
C GLU A 480 0.83 -7.26 22.83
N SER A 481 1.17 -7.03 21.56
CA SER A 481 2.40 -7.49 20.91
C SER A 481 3.57 -6.50 20.96
N GLY A 482 3.30 -5.23 21.30
CA GLY A 482 4.29 -4.14 21.29
C GLY A 482 4.62 -3.60 19.89
N TYR A 483 4.06 -4.16 18.82
CA TYR A 483 4.17 -3.58 17.49
C TYR A 483 3.31 -2.32 17.36
N GLY A 484 3.87 -1.26 16.77
CA GLY A 484 3.05 -0.11 16.38
C GLY A 484 2.01 -0.49 15.32
N THR A 485 0.84 0.16 15.32
CA THR A 485 -0.23 -0.12 14.35
C THR A 485 0.25 -0.04 12.89
N ALA A 486 1.12 0.92 12.56
CA ALA A 486 1.70 1.07 11.22
C ALA A 486 2.63 -0.09 10.78
N SER A 487 3.06 -0.93 11.73
CA SER A 487 3.89 -2.11 11.50
C SER A 487 3.07 -3.40 11.36
N LEU A 488 1.75 -3.34 11.54
CA LEU A 488 0.83 -4.44 11.32
C LEU A 488 -0.03 -4.18 10.08
N ARG A 489 -0.36 -5.23 9.34
CA ARG A 489 -1.21 -5.21 8.16
C ARG A 489 -2.27 -6.29 8.23
N GLU A 490 -3.34 -6.06 7.50
CA GLU A 490 -4.40 -7.03 7.29
C GLU A 490 -4.38 -7.60 5.87
N ARG A 491 -4.91 -8.80 5.74
CA ARG A 491 -5.41 -9.41 4.51
C ARG A 491 -6.81 -9.91 4.79
N VAL A 492 -7.79 -9.49 3.99
CA VAL A 492 -9.20 -9.83 4.18
C VAL A 492 -9.64 -10.79 3.09
N TYR A 493 -10.03 -12.00 3.48
CA TYR A 493 -10.53 -13.06 2.62
C TYR A 493 -12.05 -13.14 2.75
N ALA A 494 -12.77 -12.48 1.84
CA ALA A 494 -14.22 -12.33 1.91
C ALA A 494 -14.91 -12.42 0.53
N ARG A 495 -14.27 -13.13 -0.41
CA ARG A 495 -14.72 -13.26 -1.81
C ARG A 495 -15.76 -14.38 -1.99
N PRO A 496 -16.70 -14.25 -2.94
CA PRO A 496 -17.57 -15.34 -3.32
C PRO A 496 -16.81 -16.47 -4.03
N GLY A 497 -17.34 -17.69 -3.97
CA GLY A 497 -16.77 -18.90 -4.58
C GLY A 497 -17.81 -20.01 -4.73
N GLU A 498 -17.60 -20.92 -5.70
CA GLU A 498 -18.55 -21.99 -6.04
C GLU A 498 -18.69 -23.06 -4.94
N GLY A 499 -17.63 -23.29 -4.16
CA GLY A 499 -17.58 -24.26 -3.05
C GLY A 499 -17.83 -23.67 -1.66
N GLY A 500 -18.39 -22.47 -1.59
CA GLY A 500 -18.45 -21.65 -0.38
C GLY A 500 -17.65 -20.36 -0.53
N HIS A 501 -17.97 -19.36 0.26
CA HIS A 501 -17.33 -18.05 0.23
C HIS A 501 -16.09 -18.04 1.13
N GLN A 502 -15.14 -17.14 0.86
CA GLN A 502 -14.06 -16.89 1.81
C GLN A 502 -14.62 -16.22 3.07
N ALA A 503 -14.03 -16.54 4.20
CA ALA A 503 -14.49 -16.07 5.50
C ALA A 503 -13.33 -15.95 6.48
N GLY A 504 -12.37 -15.06 6.24
CA GLY A 504 -11.31 -14.87 7.23
C GLY A 504 -10.44 -13.66 7.05
N VAL A 505 -9.57 -13.49 8.04
CA VAL A 505 -8.62 -12.38 8.11
C VAL A 505 -7.26 -12.91 8.52
N LEU A 506 -6.20 -12.37 7.94
CA LEU A 506 -4.83 -12.54 8.41
C LEU A 506 -4.32 -11.18 8.89
N ILE A 507 -3.85 -11.14 10.13
CA ILE A 507 -3.06 -10.01 10.64
C ILE A 507 -1.60 -10.42 10.67
N TYR A 508 -0.74 -9.65 10.03
CA TYR A 508 0.67 -9.99 9.89
C TYR A 508 1.57 -8.75 10.02
N THR A 509 2.84 -8.97 10.32
CA THR A 509 3.83 -7.89 10.43
C THR A 509 4.23 -7.37 9.04
N ALA A 510 4.20 -6.05 8.88
CA ALA A 510 4.43 -5.33 7.62
C ALA A 510 5.87 -4.81 7.44
N ALA A 511 6.70 -4.95 8.47
CA ALA A 511 8.07 -4.47 8.51
C ALA A 511 8.89 -5.36 9.45
N GLY A 512 9.21 -6.57 9.01
CA GLY A 512 10.29 -7.36 9.60
C GLY A 512 11.55 -7.13 8.76
N ASP A 513 12.58 -6.57 9.38
CA ASP A 513 13.91 -6.55 8.79
C ASP A 513 14.37 -8.00 8.59
N ALA A 514 15.36 -8.25 7.73
CA ALA A 514 15.82 -9.58 7.35
C ALA A 514 16.27 -10.48 8.54
N ASP A 515 16.42 -9.91 9.74
CA ASP A 515 16.83 -10.58 10.98
C ASP A 515 15.65 -11.12 11.85
N GLY A 516 14.42 -11.07 11.35
CA GLY A 516 13.29 -11.78 11.96
C GLY A 516 12.58 -11.05 13.10
N THR A 517 11.30 -11.37 13.26
CA THR A 517 10.46 -10.92 14.37
C THR A 517 10.74 -11.77 15.60
N LEU A 518 10.78 -11.17 16.81
CA LEU A 518 11.02 -11.90 18.07
C LEU A 518 9.82 -12.77 18.52
N GLY A 519 8.94 -13.18 17.59
CA GLY A 519 7.77 -14.01 17.89
C GLY A 519 6.62 -13.28 18.58
N GLY A 520 6.61 -11.95 18.59
CA GLY A 520 5.69 -11.15 19.41
C GLY A 520 4.23 -11.34 19.03
N LEU A 521 3.93 -11.36 17.73
CA LEU A 521 2.58 -11.54 17.19
C LEU A 521 2.18 -13.02 17.09
N ALA A 522 3.09 -13.91 16.68
CA ALA A 522 2.82 -15.35 16.67
C ALA A 522 2.49 -15.89 18.08
N HIS A 523 3.13 -15.34 19.11
CA HIS A 523 2.84 -15.66 20.51
C HIS A 523 1.42 -15.25 20.94
N GLN A 524 0.89 -14.13 20.42
CA GLN A 524 -0.50 -13.72 20.71
C GLN A 524 -1.55 -14.67 20.12
N GLY A 525 -1.18 -15.43 19.09
CA GLY A 525 -2.03 -16.47 18.50
C GLY A 525 -2.19 -17.72 19.36
N ALA A 526 -1.56 -17.79 20.55
CA ALA A 526 -1.80 -18.86 21.52
C ALA A 526 -3.25 -18.82 22.04
N SER A 527 -3.85 -20.01 22.22
CA SER A 527 -5.30 -20.15 22.45
C SER A 527 -5.87 -19.24 23.55
N ALA A 528 -5.31 -19.29 24.76
CA ALA A 528 -5.83 -18.55 25.90
C ALA A 528 -5.69 -17.02 25.72
N ARG A 529 -4.55 -16.57 25.17
CA ARG A 529 -4.30 -15.15 24.90
C ARG A 529 -5.23 -14.62 23.83
N LEU A 530 -5.37 -15.36 22.73
CA LEU A 530 -6.22 -14.96 21.62
C LEU A 530 -7.68 -14.82 22.05
N THR A 531 -8.21 -15.74 22.87
CA THR A 531 -9.57 -15.63 23.40
C THR A 531 -9.76 -14.33 24.20
N GLU A 532 -8.83 -13.99 25.10
CA GLU A 532 -8.88 -12.74 25.86
C GLU A 532 -8.79 -11.50 24.96
N ILE A 533 -7.86 -11.52 24.00
CA ILE A 533 -7.67 -10.46 23.00
C ILE A 533 -8.96 -10.20 22.23
N LEU A 534 -9.65 -11.25 21.80
CA LEU A 534 -10.89 -11.13 21.04
C LEU A 534 -12.03 -10.58 21.90
N LEU A 535 -12.15 -10.99 23.16
CA LEU A 535 -13.16 -10.42 24.06
C LEU A 535 -12.90 -8.93 24.32
N ARG A 536 -11.65 -8.55 24.59
CA ARG A 536 -11.25 -7.12 24.75
C ARG A 536 -11.48 -6.31 23.48
N LEU A 537 -11.20 -6.89 22.31
CA LEU A 537 -11.51 -6.29 21.01
C LEU A 537 -13.01 -5.99 20.86
N LEU A 538 -13.88 -6.94 21.25
CA LEU A 538 -15.32 -6.78 21.12
C LEU A 538 -15.84 -5.71 22.08
N GLU A 539 -15.31 -5.67 23.30
CA GLU A 539 -15.60 -4.63 24.28
C GLU A 539 -15.18 -3.24 23.77
N ALA A 540 -13.94 -3.11 23.28
CA ALA A 540 -13.43 -1.87 22.71
C ALA A 540 -14.23 -1.43 21.48
N GLY A 541 -14.59 -2.37 20.61
CA GLY A 541 -15.41 -2.13 19.43
C GLY A 541 -16.83 -1.67 19.76
N ALA A 542 -17.36 -2.00 20.94
CA ALA A 542 -18.68 -1.59 21.39
C ALA A 542 -18.73 -0.11 21.83
N TRP A 543 -17.60 0.55 22.04
CA TRP A 543 -17.54 1.93 22.53
C TRP A 543 -16.85 2.90 21.55
N CYS A 544 -17.44 4.07 21.35
CA CYS A 544 -16.80 5.18 20.65
C CYS A 544 -17.10 6.49 21.37
N SER A 545 -16.08 7.32 21.60
CA SER A 545 -16.24 8.64 22.23
C SER A 545 -17.09 9.62 21.41
N ALA A 546 -17.32 9.33 20.13
CA ALA A 546 -18.16 10.11 19.24
C ALA A 546 -19.59 9.54 19.09
N ASP A 547 -19.98 8.54 19.87
CA ASP A 547 -21.36 8.06 19.91
C ASP A 547 -22.31 9.09 20.56
N PRO A 548 -23.58 9.19 20.13
CA PRO A 548 -24.24 8.35 19.11
C PRO A 548 -23.96 8.78 17.66
N LEU A 549 -23.33 9.94 17.45
CA LEU A 549 -23.09 10.48 16.10
C LEU A 549 -22.26 9.51 15.23
N CYS A 550 -21.30 8.80 15.81
CA CYS A 550 -20.54 7.80 15.06
C CYS A 550 -21.39 6.59 14.65
N ALA A 551 -22.21 6.04 15.55
CA ALA A 551 -23.00 4.83 15.29
C ALA A 551 -24.22 5.07 14.38
N GLU A 552 -24.91 6.20 14.53
CA GLU A 552 -26.22 6.45 13.91
C GLU A 552 -26.15 7.15 12.55
N HIS A 553 -25.03 7.80 12.24
CA HIS A 553 -24.92 8.54 10.98
C HIS A 553 -24.69 7.59 9.79
N GLY A 554 -25.18 8.02 8.63
CA GLY A 554 -24.85 7.40 7.35
C GLY A 554 -23.37 7.59 6.97
N ALA A 555 -23.08 7.33 5.70
CA ALA A 555 -21.74 7.37 5.12
C ALA A 555 -20.94 8.65 5.46
N ARG A 556 -19.77 8.48 6.09
CA ARG A 556 -18.76 9.49 6.47
C ARG A 556 -17.34 9.00 6.11
N GLY A 557 -16.34 9.84 6.33
CA GLY A 557 -14.93 9.48 6.13
C GLY A 557 -14.46 9.63 4.67
N PHE A 558 -13.32 9.01 4.34
CA PHE A 558 -12.76 9.10 3.00
C PHE A 558 -13.74 8.52 1.97
N ALA A 559 -14.06 9.33 0.95
CA ALA A 559 -15.06 9.04 -0.08
C ALA A 559 -16.49 8.76 0.42
N ASN A 560 -16.83 9.08 1.68
CA ASN A 560 -18.12 8.75 2.30
C ASN A 560 -18.42 7.24 2.26
N LEU A 561 -17.42 6.39 2.52
CA LEU A 561 -17.57 4.94 2.47
C LEU A 561 -17.45 4.26 3.85
N ASN A 562 -17.37 5.02 4.93
CA ASN A 562 -17.38 4.47 6.28
C ASN A 562 -18.70 4.80 6.96
N ARG A 563 -19.22 3.86 7.74
CA ARG A 563 -20.37 4.09 8.62
C ARG A 563 -19.86 4.26 10.05
N ALA A 564 -20.21 3.37 10.97
CA ALA A 564 -19.82 3.46 12.37
C ALA A 564 -18.30 3.22 12.61
N ALA A 565 -17.45 4.05 12.01
CA ALA A 565 -16.01 3.96 11.97
C ALA A 565 -15.40 5.38 11.83
N CYS A 566 -14.56 5.76 12.80
CA CYS A 566 -13.83 7.03 12.81
C CYS A 566 -12.43 6.85 13.41
N HIS A 567 -11.62 7.92 13.42
CA HIS A 567 -10.25 7.86 13.98
C HIS A 567 -10.21 7.40 15.44
N ALA A 568 -11.26 7.65 16.22
CA ALA A 568 -11.32 7.24 17.61
C ALA A 568 -11.48 5.71 17.77
N CYS A 569 -12.27 5.06 16.92
CA CYS A 569 -12.65 3.65 17.11
C CYS A 569 -12.02 2.67 16.11
N ALA A 570 -11.93 3.01 14.82
CA ALA A 570 -11.70 2.00 13.78
C ALA A 570 -10.62 2.36 12.75
N LEU A 571 -10.37 3.64 12.45
CA LEU A 571 -9.41 3.96 11.37
C LEU A 571 -7.97 3.59 11.76
N LEU A 572 -7.22 3.11 10.76
CA LEU A 572 -5.82 2.71 10.86
C LEU A 572 -4.92 3.59 9.97
N PRO A 573 -3.59 3.56 10.17
CA PRO A 573 -2.64 4.09 9.19
C PRO A 573 -2.86 3.47 7.80
N GLU A 574 -2.64 4.25 6.73
CA GLU A 574 -2.80 3.77 5.34
C GLU A 574 -1.91 2.55 5.03
N THR A 575 -0.75 2.45 5.67
CA THR A 575 0.18 1.34 5.48
C THR A 575 -0.34 0.00 6.01
N SER A 576 -1.40 0.01 6.82
CA SER A 576 -1.97 -1.17 7.50
C SER A 576 -3.18 -1.77 6.79
N CYS A 577 -3.93 -0.96 6.02
CA CYS A 577 -5.23 -1.33 5.44
C CYS A 577 -5.16 -1.40 3.90
N GLU A 578 -5.53 -2.54 3.33
CA GLU A 578 -5.51 -2.75 1.87
C GLU A 578 -6.61 -1.96 1.15
N ALA A 579 -7.75 -1.77 1.80
CA ALA A 579 -8.89 -1.01 1.27
C ALA A 579 -8.77 0.51 1.50
N GLY A 580 -7.73 0.98 2.21
CA GLY A 580 -7.50 2.40 2.46
C GLY A 580 -8.57 3.06 3.36
N ASN A 581 -8.97 2.41 4.45
CA ASN A 581 -9.98 2.89 5.39
C ASN A 581 -11.35 3.19 4.71
N ALA A 582 -11.84 2.28 3.88
CA ALA A 582 -13.15 2.35 3.23
C ALA A 582 -14.00 1.10 3.54
N LEU A 583 -15.32 1.21 3.49
CA LEU A 583 -16.25 0.10 3.77
C LEU A 583 -16.14 -0.43 5.21
N LEU A 584 -15.96 0.46 6.19
CA LEU A 584 -15.89 0.12 7.60
C LEU A 584 -17.21 0.39 8.34
N ASP A 585 -17.61 -0.53 9.21
CA ASP A 585 -18.84 -0.42 9.99
C ASP A 585 -18.84 -1.33 11.23
N ARG A 586 -18.47 -0.80 12.41
CA ARG A 586 -18.48 -1.60 13.66
C ARG A 586 -19.89 -2.03 14.07
N VAL A 587 -20.89 -1.31 13.55
CA VAL A 587 -22.28 -1.73 13.29
C VAL A 587 -22.51 -3.24 13.29
N LEU A 588 -21.89 -3.80 12.25
CA LEU A 588 -22.05 -5.18 11.82
C LEU A 588 -21.41 -6.16 12.79
N LEU A 589 -20.39 -5.74 13.55
CA LEU A 589 -19.77 -6.57 14.58
C LEU A 589 -20.59 -6.60 15.87
N VAL A 590 -20.82 -5.42 16.46
CA VAL A 590 -21.27 -5.29 17.85
C VAL A 590 -22.77 -5.13 18.00
N GLY A 591 -23.45 -4.74 16.91
CA GLY A 591 -24.89 -4.50 16.88
C GLY A 591 -25.26 -3.09 17.33
N ALA A 592 -26.50 -2.72 17.03
CA ALA A 592 -27.14 -1.47 17.45
C ALA A 592 -28.66 -1.70 17.55
N PRO A 593 -29.44 -0.77 18.11
CA PRO A 593 -30.90 -0.88 18.08
C PRO A 593 -31.43 -1.15 16.66
N GLY A 594 -32.12 -2.27 16.47
CA GLY A 594 -32.67 -2.69 15.17
C GLY A 594 -31.68 -3.39 14.22
N ILE A 595 -30.40 -3.51 14.57
CA ILE A 595 -29.37 -4.17 13.76
C ILE A 595 -28.62 -5.20 14.60
N THR A 596 -28.72 -6.47 14.22
CA THR A 596 -28.04 -7.56 14.93
C THR A 596 -26.56 -7.62 14.54
N GLY A 597 -25.67 -7.44 15.51
CA GLY A 597 -24.24 -7.63 15.31
C GLY A 597 -23.85 -9.11 15.28
N PHE A 598 -22.88 -9.47 14.46
CA PHE A 598 -22.40 -10.86 14.35
C PHE A 598 -21.89 -11.42 15.69
N PHE A 599 -21.21 -10.58 16.48
CA PHE A 599 -20.68 -10.89 17.80
C PHE A 599 -21.55 -10.38 18.96
N GLN A 600 -22.70 -9.78 18.68
CA GLN A 600 -23.60 -9.26 19.73
C GLN A 600 -23.95 -10.31 20.80
N PRO A 601 -24.26 -11.58 20.46
CA PRO A 601 -24.51 -12.60 21.48
C PRO A 601 -23.32 -12.86 22.42
N VAL A 602 -22.08 -12.76 21.90
CA VAL A 602 -20.85 -12.92 22.69
C VAL A 602 -20.70 -11.76 23.68
N ILE A 603 -20.91 -10.53 23.21
CA ILE A 603 -20.83 -9.32 24.02
C ILE A 603 -21.88 -9.34 25.13
N ASP A 604 -23.12 -9.72 24.79
CA ASP A 604 -24.21 -9.77 25.76
C ASP A 604 -23.95 -10.84 26.84
N ALA A 605 -23.42 -12.01 26.46
CA ALA A 605 -23.02 -13.05 27.41
C ALA A 605 -21.89 -12.58 28.32
N ALA A 606 -20.84 -11.96 27.77
CA ALA A 606 -19.71 -11.44 28.55
C ALA A 606 -20.15 -10.36 29.56
N ARG A 607 -21.06 -9.46 29.15
CA ARG A 607 -21.63 -8.44 30.03
C ARG A 607 -22.48 -9.03 31.14
N ARG A 608 -23.30 -10.05 30.85
CA ARG A 608 -24.08 -10.77 31.87
C ARG A 608 -23.14 -11.42 32.89
N GLN A 609 -22.09 -12.08 32.42
CA GLN A 609 -21.10 -12.70 33.29
C GLN A 609 -20.38 -11.68 34.17
N ALA A 610 -19.91 -10.57 33.60
CA ALA A 610 -19.26 -9.50 34.37
C ALA A 610 -20.20 -8.88 35.42
N ALA A 611 -21.48 -8.69 35.07
CA ALA A 611 -22.49 -8.19 36.00
C ALA A 611 -22.77 -9.18 37.15
N GLY A 612 -22.79 -10.49 36.87
CA GLY A 612 -22.92 -11.53 37.90
C GLY A 612 -21.74 -11.54 38.86
N ILE A 613 -20.51 -11.50 38.33
CA ILE A 613 -19.28 -11.40 39.15
C ILE A 613 -19.30 -10.15 40.03
N ALA A 614 -19.69 -9.00 39.49
CA ALA A 614 -19.82 -7.76 40.26
C ALA A 614 -20.87 -7.83 41.37
N ARG A 615 -21.85 -8.73 41.27
CA ARG A 615 -22.87 -9.00 42.29
C ARG A 615 -22.48 -10.09 43.28
N GLY A 616 -21.33 -10.74 43.10
CA GLY A 616 -20.88 -11.86 43.93
C GLY A 616 -21.56 -13.19 43.59
N GLU A 617 -22.13 -13.34 42.39
CA GLU A 617 -22.63 -14.61 41.89
C GLU A 617 -21.44 -15.48 41.42
N ASP A 618 -21.47 -16.79 41.70
CA ASP A 618 -20.41 -17.70 41.24
C ASP A 618 -20.35 -17.73 39.70
N PRO A 619 -19.14 -17.68 39.11
CA PRO A 619 -18.97 -17.78 37.66
C PRO A 619 -19.31 -19.21 37.20
N VAL A 620 -20.46 -19.38 36.53
CA VAL A 620 -20.91 -20.65 35.93
C VAL A 620 -20.32 -20.87 34.53
#